data_AF-A0A3A6NRK7-F1
#
_entry.id   AF-A0A3A6NRK7-F1
#
_cell.length_a   1.000
_cell.length_b   1.000
_cell.length_c   1.000
_cell.angle_alpha   90.00
_cell.angle_beta   90.00
_cell.angle_gamma   90.00
#
_symmetry.space_group_name_H-M   'P 1'
#
loop_
_entity.id
_entity.type
_entity.pdbx_description
1 polymer ?
#
loop_
_entity_poly.entity_id
_entity_poly.type
_entity_poly.pdbx_seq_one_letter_code
_entity_poly.pdbx_strand_id
1 'polypeptide(L)' 'NAGSHEVMFDGSGLPSGIYFARLTAGDFTQTQKLVLLK' A
#
# COMPACT_ATOMS: atom_id res chain seq x y z
N ASN A 1 -12.20 5.85 -14.36
CA ASN A 1 -13.56 5.98 -13.81
C ASN A 1 -13.48 6.28 -12.33
N ALA A 2 -14.23 7.27 -11.85
CA ALA A 2 -14.39 7.52 -10.43
C ALA A 2 -15.11 6.32 -9.76
N GLY A 3 -14.71 5.97 -8.54
CA GLY A 3 -15.22 4.82 -7.81
C GLY A 3 -14.19 4.28 -6.83
N SER A 4 -14.60 3.28 -6.04
CA SER A 4 -13.71 2.55 -5.15
C SER A 4 -12.88 1.53 -5.95
N HIS A 5 -11.58 1.48 -5.66
CA HIS A 5 -10.64 0.52 -6.24
C HIS A 5 -9.90 -0.16 -5.10
N GLU A 6 -9.71 -1.47 -5.20
CA GLU A 6 -9.05 -2.28 -4.19
C GLU A 6 -7.87 -3.02 -4.82
N VAL A 7 -6.76 -3.09 -4.08
CA VAL A 7 -5.56 -3.84 -4.46
C VAL A 7 -5.07 -4.60 -3.24
N MET A 8 -4.76 -5.90 -3.42
CA MET A 8 -4.19 -6.74 -2.38
C MET A 8 -2.67 -6.57 -2.30
N PHE A 9 -2.15 -6.33 -1.10
CA PHE A 9 -0.72 -6.41 -0.82
C PHE A 9 -0.35 -7.84 -0.38
N ASP A 10 0.19 -8.64 -1.29
CA ASP A 10 0.72 -9.98 -0.97
C ASP A 10 2.11 -9.86 -0.33
N GLY A 11 2.16 -9.99 1.00
CA GLY A 11 3.39 -9.96 1.79
C GLY A 11 4.08 -11.31 1.97
N SER A 12 3.60 -12.40 1.36
CA SER A 12 4.05 -13.76 1.65
C SER A 12 5.55 -14.00 1.45
N GLY A 13 6.16 -13.36 0.45
CA GLY A 13 7.59 -13.44 0.15
C GLY A 13 8.47 -12.43 0.90
N LEU A 14 7.89 -11.54 1.71
CA LEU A 14 8.59 -10.43 2.31
C LEU A 14 8.93 -10.68 3.79
N PRO A 15 10.05 -10.14 4.33
CA PRO A 15 10.37 -10.22 5.75
C PRO A 15 9.38 -9.41 6.59
N SER A 16 9.21 -9.79 7.86
CA SER A 16 8.47 -8.94 8.81
C SER A 16 9.15 -7.57 8.90
N GLY A 17 8.38 -6.50 8.92
CA GLY A 17 8.94 -5.15 8.89
C GLY A 17 7.91 -4.06 8.59
N ILE A 18 8.42 -2.83 8.49
CA ILE A 18 7.63 -1.66 8.13
C ILE A 18 7.81 -1.40 6.63
N TYR A 19 6.69 -1.26 5.92
CA TYR A 19 6.63 -0.96 4.50
C TYR A 19 5.89 0.36 4.29
N PHE A 20 6.20 1.07 3.21
CA PHE A 20 5.49 2.29 2.85
C PHE A 20 4.88 2.13 1.46
N ALA A 21 3.56 2.27 1.38
CA ALA A 21 2.84 2.33 0.12
C ALA A 21 2.57 3.79 -0.26
N ARG A 22 2.71 4.12 -1.54
CA ARG A 22 2.39 5.45 -2.06
C ARG A 22 1.23 5.36 -3.03
N LEU A 23 0.15 6.07 -2.72
CA LEU A 23 -0.98 6.27 -3.62
C LEU A 23 -0.79 7.60 -4.36
N THR A 24 -0.87 7.58 -5.69
CA THR A 24 -0.76 8.77 -6.53
C THR A 24 -1.97 8.87 -7.45
N ALA A 25 -2.66 10.00 -7.46
CA ALA A 25 -3.83 10.27 -8.30
C ALA A 25 -3.81 11.72 -8.79
N GLY A 26 -3.25 11.94 -9.98
CA GLY A 26 -2.96 13.30 -10.46
C GLY A 26 -1.99 14.00 -9.50
N ASP A 27 -2.37 15.19 -9.02
CA ASP A 27 -1.56 15.97 -8.07
C ASP A 27 -1.69 15.49 -6.61
N PHE A 28 -2.57 14.54 -6.33
CA PHE A 28 -2.73 13.97 -4.99
C PHE A 28 -1.69 12.86 -4.75
N THR A 29 -0.97 12.95 -3.63
CA THR A 29 -0.07 11.91 -3.14
C THR A 29 -0.35 11.62 -1.67
N GLN A 30 -0.49 10.34 -1.33
CA GLN A 30 -0.61 9.87 0.05
C GLN A 30 0.35 8.71 0.30
N THR A 31 1.06 8.77 1.42
CA THR A 31 1.90 7.64 1.89
C THR A 31 1.21 6.93 3.05
N GLN A 32 1.16 5.61 2.99
CA GLN A 32 0.63 4.76 4.04
C GLN A 32 1.74 3.88 4.62
N LYS A 33 1.83 3.84 5.96
CA LYS A 33 2.73 2.95 6.68
C LYS A 33 2.03 1.61 6.92
N LEU A 34 2.63 0.53 6.46
CA LEU A 34 2.17 -0.84 6.64
C LEU A 34 3.12 -1.57 7.58
N VAL A 35 2.58 -2.41 8.46
CA VAL A 35 3.36 -3.27 9.34
C VAL A 35 3.07 -4.70 8.94
N LEU A 36 4.10 -5.41 8.46
CA LEU A 36 4.02 -6.83 8.15
C LEU A 36 4.58 -7.60 9.35
N LEU A 37 3.72 -8.39 9.99
CA LEU A 37 4.08 -9.32 11.04
C LEU A 37 3.85 -10.74 10.51
N LYS A 38 4.73 -11.67 10.89
CA LYS A 38 4.56 -13.11 10.65
C LYS A 38 4.03 -13.77 11.92
#